data_AF-A0A3N9MY35-F1
#
_entry.id   AF-A0A3N9MY35-F1
#
_cell.length_a   1.000
_cell.length_b   1.000
_cell.length_c   1.000
_cell.angle_alpha   90.00
_cell.angle_beta   90.00
_cell.angle_gamma   90.00
#
_symmetry.space_group_name_H-M   'P 1'
#
loop_
_entity.id
_entity.type
_entity.pdbx_description
1 polymer ?
#
loop_
_entity_poly.entity_id
_entity_poly.type
_entity_poly.pdbx_seq_one_letter_code
_entity_poly.pdbx_strand_id
1 'polypeptide(L)' 'MKKDSSIKALFLDIGGVLLTDGWDHHARKRAATNFKLEFAEMEDRHHLTFDTYEEGKLTLEE' A
#
# COMPACT_ATOMS: atom_id res chain seq x y z
N MET A 1 2.20 -28.66 -35.38
CA MET A 1 2.76 -27.37 -34.89
C MET A 1 2.54 -27.31 -33.39
N LYS A 2 3.61 -27.27 -32.58
CA LYS A 2 3.48 -27.02 -31.14
C LYS A 2 3.98 -25.60 -30.86
N LYS A 3 3.08 -24.73 -30.41
CA LYS A 3 3.46 -23.45 -29.80
C LYS A 3 3.92 -23.81 -28.39
N ASP A 4 5.23 -23.88 -28.18
CA ASP A 4 5.78 -23.95 -26.83
C ASP A 4 5.61 -22.56 -26.21
N SER A 5 4.50 -22.38 -25.50
CA SER A 5 4.17 -21.15 -24.78
C SER A 5 4.51 -21.30 -23.31
N SER A 6 5.67 -21.88 -22.99
CA SER A 6 6.13 -21.97 -21.60
C SER A 6 6.31 -20.57 -21.01
N ILE A 7 5.61 -20.32 -19.91
CA ILE A 7 5.75 -19.09 -19.13
C ILE A 7 7.20 -19.01 -18.63
N LYS A 8 7.87 -17.88 -18.89
CA LYS A 8 9.27 -17.66 -18.51
C LYS A 8 9.44 -16.76 -17.29
N ALA A 9 8.41 -15.99 -16.94
CA ALA A 9 8.43 -15.08 -15.81
C ALA A 9 7.01 -14.89 -15.25
N LEU A 10 6.95 -14.59 -13.96
CA LEU A 10 5.74 -14.16 -13.27
C LEU A 10 6.06 -12.82 -12.60
N PHE A 11 5.19 -11.84 -12.79
CA PHE A 11 5.21 -10.59 -12.05
C PHE A 11 4.08 -10.69 -11.02
N LEU A 12 4.46 -10.68 -9.76
CA LEU A 12 3.54 -10.86 -8.64
C LEU A 12 3.55 -9.57 -7.83
N ASP A 13 2.36 -9.16 -7.43
CA ASP A 13 2.21 -8.10 -6.44
C ASP A 13 2.67 -8.58 -5.06
N ILE A 14 2.91 -7.64 -4.15
CA ILE A 14 3.33 -7.92 -2.79
C ILE A 14 2.12 -7.85 -1.86
N GLY A 15 1.44 -6.70 -1.82
CA GLY A 15 0.28 -6.47 -0.95
C GLY A 15 -0.91 -7.32 -1.37
N GLY A 16 -1.52 -8.03 -0.43
CA GLY A 16 -2.67 -8.90 -0.67
C GLY A 16 -2.36 -10.17 -1.49
N VAL A 17 -1.10 -10.39 -1.87
CA VAL A 17 -0.67 -11.56 -2.67
C VAL A 17 0.41 -12.36 -1.95
N LEU A 18 1.64 -11.83 -1.88
CA LEU A 18 2.74 -12.50 -1.21
C LEU A 18 2.76 -12.21 0.29
N LEU A 19 2.30 -11.02 0.67
CA LEU A 19 2.18 -10.55 2.04
C LEU A 19 0.80 -9.94 2.25
N THR A 20 0.48 -9.62 3.51
CA THR A 20 -0.64 -8.73 3.80
C THR A 20 -0.32 -7.31 3.36
N ASP A 21 -1.34 -6.51 3.08
CA ASP A 21 -1.15 -5.08 2.84
C ASP A 21 -0.45 -4.40 4.02
N GLY A 22 0.56 -3.58 3.72
CA GLY A 22 1.38 -2.93 4.75
C GLY A 22 0.68 -1.78 5.45
N TRP A 23 -0.13 -1.00 4.72
CA TRP A 23 -0.76 0.22 5.21
C TRP A 23 -2.16 0.46 4.64
N ASP A 24 -2.98 -0.60 4.61
CA ASP A 24 -4.37 -0.51 4.17
C ASP A 24 -5.27 0.26 5.14
N HIS A 25 -6.53 0.46 4.75
CA HIS A 25 -7.51 1.18 5.56
C HIS A 25 -7.78 0.50 6.91
N HIS A 26 -7.64 -0.83 7.01
CA HIS A 26 -7.76 -1.53 8.29
C HIS A 26 -6.55 -1.28 9.19
N ALA A 27 -5.33 -1.31 8.66
CA ALA A 27 -4.10 -0.97 9.38
C ALA A 27 -4.16 0.47 9.90
N ARG A 28 -4.62 1.40 9.07
CA ARG A 28 -4.85 2.80 9.46
C ARG A 28 -5.86 2.92 10.60
N LYS A 29 -7.02 2.24 10.53
CA LYS A 29 -7.98 2.22 11.65
C LYS A 29 -7.39 1.67 12.94
N ARG A 30 -6.61 0.59 12.87
CA ARG A 30 -5.90 0.02 14.04
C ARG A 30 -4.88 1.00 14.61
N ALA A 31 -4.11 1.68 13.76
CA ALA A 31 -3.13 2.67 14.17
C ALA A 31 -3.78 3.88 14.84
N ALA A 32 -4.83 4.44 14.24
CA ALA A 32 -5.59 5.55 14.83
C ALA A 32 -6.12 5.19 16.23
N THR A 33 -6.65 3.97 16.39
CA THR A 33 -7.11 3.47 17.70
C THR A 33 -5.95 3.34 18.70
N ASN A 34 -4.84 2.71 18.28
CA ASN A 34 -3.69 2.45 19.16
C ASN A 34 -3.01 3.75 19.65
N PHE A 35 -2.83 4.71 18.75
CA PHE A 35 -2.17 5.98 19.03
C PHE A 35 -3.13 7.08 19.47
N LYS A 36 -4.43 6.77 19.59
CA LYS A 36 -5.49 7.71 20.02
C LYS A 36 -5.57 8.96 19.13
N LEU A 37 -5.54 8.73 17.82
CA LEU A 37 -5.68 9.76 16.79
C LEU A 37 -7.12 9.82 16.29
N GLU A 38 -7.56 11.01 15.87
CA GLU A 38 -8.82 11.16 15.15
C GLU A 38 -8.72 10.52 13.77
N PHE A 39 -9.43 9.41 13.58
CA PHE A 39 -9.31 8.60 12.37
C PHE A 39 -9.70 9.38 11.10
N ALA A 40 -10.75 10.19 11.17
CA ALA A 40 -11.22 10.96 10.01
C ALA A 40 -10.15 11.97 9.55
N GLU A 41 -9.55 12.71 10.49
CA GLU A 41 -8.48 13.66 10.17
C GLU A 41 -7.24 12.95 9.59
N MET A 42 -6.84 11.82 10.19
CA MET A 42 -5.70 11.03 9.72
C MET A 42 -5.94 10.47 8.31
N GLU A 43 -7.16 10.00 8.02
CA GLU A 43 -7.53 9.45 6.72
C GLU A 43 -7.52 10.55 5.63
N ASP A 44 -8.07 11.72 5.93
CA ASP A 44 -8.06 12.87 5.01
C ASP A 44 -6.61 13.29 4.68
N ARG A 45 -5.72 13.33 5.68
CA ARG A 45 -4.30 13.66 5.48
C ARG A 45 -3.54 12.60 4.69
N HIS A 46 -3.86 11.32 4.91
CA HIS A 46 -3.31 10.22 4.12
C HIS A 46 -3.67 10.39 2.64
N HIS A 47 -4.94 10.66 2.32
CA HIS A 47 -5.38 10.87 0.93
C HIS A 47 -4.69 12.03 0.22
N LEU A 48 -4.26 13.08 0.95
CA LEU A 48 -3.58 14.23 0.36
C LEU A 48 -2.11 13.95 -0.03
N THR A 49 -1.46 12.99 0.64
CA THR A 49 0.00 12.84 0.57
C THR A 49 0.44 11.49 0.01
N PHE A 50 -0.40 10.46 0.12
CA PHE A 50 -0.01 9.08 -0.15
C PHE A 50 0.42 8.84 -1.60
N ASP A 51 -0.34 9.30 -2.59
CA ASP A 51 0.01 9.08 -4.00
C ASP A 51 1.39 9.68 -4.34
N THR A 52 1.67 10.88 -3.85
CA THR A 52 2.98 11.54 -4.03
C THR A 52 4.11 10.75 -3.37
N TYR A 53 3.85 10.18 -2.20
CA TYR A 53 4.80 9.32 -1.49
C TYR A 53 5.03 7.98 -2.20
N GLU A 54 3.96 7.32 -2.65
CA GLU A 54 4.01 6.02 -3.34
C GLU A 54 4.79 6.12 -4.66
N GLU A 55 4.66 7.24 -5.36
CA GLU A 55 5.45 7.53 -6.57
C GLU A 55 6.92 7.92 -6.28
N GLY A 56 7.33 7.99 -5.01
CA GLY A 56 8.69 8.35 -4.59
C GLY A 56 9.03 9.83 -4.74
N LYS A 57 8.03 10.71 -4.80
CA LYS A 57 8.19 12.17 -4.95
C LYS A 57 8.13 12.93 -3.62
N LEU A 58 7.78 12.25 -2.54
CA LEU A 58 7.82 12.71 -1.16
C LEU A 58 8.56 11.66 -0.33
N THR A 59 9.40 12.09 0.59
CA THR A 59 10.10 11.19 1.51
C THR A 59 9.28 10.92 2.78
N LEU A 60 9.63 9.90 3.56
CA LEU A 60 9.02 9.66 4.88
C LEU A 60 9.39 10.73 5.93
N GLU A 61 10.44 11.50 5.67
CA GLU A 61 11.01 12.48 6.62
C GLU A 61 10.40 13.89 6.44
N GLU A 62 9.72 14.12 5.32
CA GLU A 62 8.99 15.35 4.98
C GLU A 62 7.54 15.32 5.47
#